data_AF-A0AAD7I341-F1
#
_entry.id   AF-A0AAD7I341-F1
#
_cell.length_a   1.000
_cell.length_b   1.000
_cell.length_c   1.000
_cell.angle_alpha   90.00
_cell.angle_beta   90.00
_cell.angle_gamma   90.00
#
_symmetry.space_group_name_H-M   'P 1'
#
loop_
_entity.id
_entity.type
_entity.pdbx_description
1 polymer ?
#
loop_
_entity_poly.entity_id
_entity_poly.type
_entity_poly.pdbx_seq_one_letter_code
_entity_poly.pdbx_strand_id
1 'polypeptide(L)'
;MLTATRLVPTRRRLATILGDGSYNPDELNEEEDEGDDISGSEDDIDEELDEAVARVIPTAIPTVKIPPKVNIKFEVPYKNGTQDLTGITSRTEFDDFLVAVAGRMKTRVGALNIGYIPSYNKTRTPKPAPKLLEDDESWDSLVADVQQYVKSCQSKNCGKGTLQEAKAKGKGSKGAKSKSKSKKDDSEDEVTPALKEHELFTKIEKQHHCSECKAVCFVLNSGEHHVFSHTELATWALLASRHQATIDEPPKQLGLEVSHARQKKAKNHQANTAANSNDSAPGWVQALAPVFGALLNNRLPTAPPEWQQYPQMIPPVVNDPCVHVPHSMQPGVKRFLANIFFELSDLANVSADQLCVLLAPGGVLISFGIANRLITYAKEDFTPVSNKRPCVDWSLQ
;
A
#
# COMPACT_ATOMS: atom_id res chain seq x y z
N MET A 1 9.67 14.03 -9.83
CA MET A 1 10.59 12.89 -9.67
C MET A 1 10.14 12.17 -8.43
N LEU A 2 9.97 10.85 -8.47
CA LEU A 2 9.54 10.10 -7.30
C LEU A 2 10.72 9.26 -6.84
N THR A 3 11.07 9.32 -5.55
CA THR A 3 12.12 8.45 -5.00
C THR A 3 11.43 7.27 -4.36
N ALA A 4 11.68 6.06 -4.88
CA ALA A 4 11.31 4.83 -4.23
C ALA A 4 12.33 4.53 -3.13
N THR A 5 11.89 4.09 -1.96
CA THR A 5 12.78 3.66 -0.88
C THR A 5 12.41 2.26 -0.45
N ARG A 6 13.42 1.39 -0.38
CA ARG A 6 13.27 0.07 0.22
C ARG A 6 13.11 0.25 1.72
N LEU A 7 11.96 -0.12 2.25
CA LEU A 7 11.77 -0.21 3.69
C LEU A 7 12.48 -1.46 4.19
N VAL A 8 13.50 -1.27 5.02
CA VAL A 8 14.11 -2.38 5.77
C VAL A 8 13.11 -2.77 6.85
N PRO A 9 12.72 -4.05 7.00
CA PRO A 9 11.84 -4.46 8.07
C PRO A 9 12.52 -4.19 9.41
N THR A 10 12.11 -3.13 10.10
CA THR A 10 12.49 -2.89 11.49
C THR A 10 11.81 -3.98 12.31
N ARG A 11 12.59 -4.90 12.87
CA ARG A 11 12.09 -5.88 13.86
C ARG A 11 11.45 -5.12 15.03
N ARG A 12 10.13 -4.92 14.97
CA ARG A 12 9.33 -4.46 16.10
C ARG A 12 9.37 -5.59 17.14
N ARG A 13 10.08 -5.35 18.26
CA ARG A 13 9.90 -6.14 19.46
C ARG A 13 8.45 -5.92 19.91
N LEU A 14 7.59 -6.90 19.68
CA LEU A 14 6.29 -6.98 20.30
C LEU A 14 6.53 -7.24 21.79
N ALA A 15 6.34 -6.22 22.61
CA ALA A 15 6.16 -6.40 24.05
C ALA A 15 4.73 -6.90 24.26
N THR A 16 4.60 -8.18 24.57
CA THR A 16 3.34 -8.80 24.99
C THR A 16 2.92 -8.19 26.32
N ILE A 17 1.90 -7.33 26.29
CA ILE A 17 1.19 -6.87 27.49
C ILE A 17 0.16 -7.96 27.79
N LEU A 18 0.48 -8.88 28.70
CA LEU A 18 -0.51 -9.76 29.32
C LEU A 18 -1.24 -8.91 30.36
N GLY A 19 -2.48 -8.53 30.05
CA GLY A 19 -3.41 -7.96 31.02
C GLY A 19 -4.15 -9.08 31.72
N ASP A 20 -3.95 -9.19 33.04
CA ASP A 20 -4.76 -10.03 33.92
C ASP A 20 -6.16 -9.43 34.04
N GLY A 21 -7.07 -9.90 33.17
CA GLY A 21 -8.49 -9.58 33.23
C GLY A 21 -9.24 -10.62 34.07
N SER A 22 -9.53 -10.29 35.33
CA SER A 22 -10.51 -11.01 36.14
C SER A 22 -11.91 -10.73 35.59
N TYR A 23 -12.45 -11.63 34.78
CA TYR A 23 -13.81 -11.57 34.27
C TYR A 23 -14.77 -12.20 35.29
N ASN A 24 -15.77 -11.43 35.71
CA ASN A 24 -16.85 -11.84 36.60
C ASN A 24 -18.04 -12.28 35.72
N PRO A 25 -18.46 -13.55 35.72
CA PRO A 25 -19.58 -14.01 34.89
C PRO A 25 -20.82 -14.18 35.77
N ASP A 26 -21.57 -13.11 36.01
CA ASP A 26 -22.92 -13.18 36.59
C ASP A 26 -23.71 -11.94 36.15
N GLU A 27 -24.58 -12.12 35.15
CA GLU A 27 -25.81 -11.37 34.81
C GLU A 27 -26.13 -11.69 33.33
N LEU A 28 -26.91 -12.74 33.05
CA LEU A 28 -28.36 -12.69 32.89
C LEU A 28 -28.82 -11.53 31.97
N ASN A 29 -29.13 -11.86 30.71
CA ASN A 29 -30.47 -11.55 30.22
C ASN A 29 -30.88 -12.52 29.11
N GLU A 30 -31.91 -13.29 29.42
CA GLU A 30 -32.71 -14.09 28.51
C GLU A 30 -33.65 -13.13 27.78
N GLU A 31 -33.56 -13.04 26.45
CA GLU A 31 -34.71 -12.62 25.64
C GLU A 31 -34.81 -13.58 24.45
N GLU A 32 -35.79 -14.46 24.60
CA GLU A 32 -36.43 -15.25 23.54
C GLU A 32 -37.00 -14.27 22.51
N ASP A 33 -36.73 -14.48 21.22
CA ASP A 33 -37.53 -13.86 20.16
C ASP A 33 -37.91 -14.92 19.14
N GLU A 34 -39.23 -14.98 18.94
CA GLU A 34 -40.02 -15.92 18.18
C GLU A 34 -39.75 -15.68 16.69
N GLY A 35 -39.47 -16.70 15.88
CA GLY A 35 -40.52 -17.37 15.15
C GLY A 35 -41.13 -16.48 14.06
N ASP A 36 -40.54 -16.46 12.86
CA ASP A 36 -41.30 -16.06 11.67
C ASP A 36 -40.95 -16.96 10.47
N ASP A 37 -41.87 -17.90 10.25
CA ASP A 37 -41.87 -18.99 9.28
C ASP A 37 -42.59 -18.47 8.03
N ILE A 38 -41.87 -17.80 7.12
CA ILE A 38 -42.43 -17.34 5.85
C ILE A 38 -42.28 -18.48 4.82
N SER A 39 -43.22 -19.41 4.88
CA SER A 39 -43.55 -20.27 3.74
C SER A 39 -44.42 -19.47 2.76
N GLY A 40 -43.81 -18.94 1.70
CA GLY A 40 -44.47 -18.15 0.67
C GLY A 40 -44.36 -18.79 -0.71
N SER A 41 -45.35 -19.62 -1.03
CA SER A 41 -45.95 -19.91 -2.36
C SER A 41 -45.06 -19.77 -3.61
N GLU A 42 -44.66 -20.93 -4.15
CA GLU A 42 -44.30 -21.12 -5.55
C GLU A 42 -45.61 -21.21 -6.37
N ASP A 43 -46.14 -20.07 -6.83
CA ASP A 43 -47.26 -20.03 -7.77
C ASP A 43 -46.83 -19.29 -9.05
N ASP A 44 -46.72 -20.05 -10.12
CA ASP A 44 -47.08 -19.73 -11.51
C ASP A 44 -46.89 -18.26 -11.97
N ILE A 45 -45.73 -17.98 -12.57
CA ILE A 45 -45.57 -16.83 -13.46
C ILE A 45 -45.48 -17.37 -14.89
N ASP A 46 -46.64 -17.31 -15.53
CA ASP A 46 -46.90 -17.67 -16.92
C ASP A 46 -45.92 -17.02 -17.90
N GLU A 47 -45.55 -17.85 -18.88
CA GLU A 47 -44.88 -17.55 -20.14
C GLU A 47 -45.67 -16.52 -20.97
N GLU A 48 -45.44 -15.21 -20.78
CA GLU A 48 -45.83 -14.21 -21.78
C GLU A 48 -44.98 -12.94 -21.69
N LEU A 49 -43.71 -13.00 -22.11
CA LEU A 49 -42.89 -11.80 -22.28
C LEU A 49 -42.00 -11.83 -23.54
N ASP A 50 -42.55 -12.32 -24.64
CA ASP A 50 -41.88 -12.44 -25.94
C ASP A 50 -42.31 -11.37 -26.96
N GLU A 51 -42.65 -10.12 -26.58
CA GLU A 51 -42.88 -9.09 -27.62
C GLU A 51 -42.79 -7.61 -27.21
N ALA A 52 -41.80 -7.21 -26.39
CA ALA A 52 -41.59 -5.79 -26.08
C ALA A 52 -40.12 -5.30 -26.10
N VAL A 53 -39.17 -6.07 -26.64
CA VAL A 53 -37.72 -5.72 -26.59
C VAL A 53 -37.24 -4.85 -27.78
N ALA A 54 -38.15 -4.37 -28.65
CA ALA A 54 -37.78 -3.58 -29.83
C ALA A 54 -37.64 -2.06 -29.61
N ARG A 55 -37.53 -1.58 -28.36
CA ARG A 55 -37.26 -0.16 -28.04
C ARG A 55 -36.20 0.01 -26.95
N VAL A 56 -35.06 -0.65 -27.10
CA VAL A 56 -33.85 -0.27 -26.36
C VAL A 56 -33.35 1.06 -26.92
N ILE A 57 -33.64 2.12 -26.16
CA ILE A 57 -33.11 3.47 -26.31
C ILE A 57 -31.59 3.37 -26.56
N PRO A 58 -31.00 4.08 -27.55
CA PRO A 58 -29.56 4.12 -27.72
C PRO A 58 -28.96 4.77 -26.47
N THR A 59 -28.56 3.95 -25.50
CA THR A 59 -27.80 4.37 -24.33
C THR A 59 -26.47 4.84 -24.88
N ALA A 60 -26.34 6.16 -25.04
CA ALA A 60 -25.11 6.78 -25.49
C ALA A 60 -24.00 6.29 -24.55
N ILE A 61 -23.19 5.35 -25.05
CA ILE A 61 -22.06 4.78 -24.31
C ILE A 61 -21.25 6.00 -23.86
N PRO A 62 -21.15 6.26 -22.55
CA PRO A 62 -20.42 7.42 -22.07
C PRO A 62 -19.01 7.28 -22.63
N THR A 63 -18.64 8.22 -23.50
CA THR A 63 -17.31 8.26 -24.09
C THR A 63 -16.35 8.53 -22.94
N VAL A 64 -15.78 7.45 -22.40
CA VAL A 64 -14.83 7.51 -21.30
C VAL A 64 -13.66 8.34 -21.80
N LYS A 65 -13.55 9.56 -21.29
CA LYS A 65 -12.45 10.46 -21.63
C LYS A 65 -11.16 9.83 -21.12
N ILE A 66 -10.45 9.17 -22.01
CA ILE A 66 -9.20 8.48 -21.67
C ILE A 66 -8.23 9.55 -21.15
N PRO A 67 -7.72 9.41 -19.92
CA PRO A 67 -6.82 10.41 -19.35
C PRO A 67 -5.55 10.54 -20.21
N PRO A 68 -4.99 11.77 -20.28
CA PRO A 68 -3.76 12.02 -21.03
C PRO A 68 -2.62 11.19 -20.46
N LYS A 69 -1.80 10.64 -21.36
CA LYS A 69 -0.65 9.81 -20.99
C LYS A 69 0.44 10.71 -20.39
N VAL A 70 0.71 10.56 -19.09
CA VAL A 70 1.78 11.28 -18.39
C VAL A 70 2.95 10.34 -18.15
N ASN A 71 4.17 10.76 -18.47
CA ASN A 71 5.39 9.99 -18.21
C ASN A 71 5.89 10.29 -16.78
N ILE A 72 6.00 9.26 -15.93
CA ILE A 72 6.33 9.40 -14.52
C ILE A 72 7.76 8.91 -14.31
N LYS A 73 8.66 9.82 -13.93
CA LYS A 73 10.07 9.51 -13.66
C LYS A 73 10.27 9.05 -12.22
N PHE A 74 10.76 7.82 -12.06
CA PHE A 74 11.10 7.23 -10.76
C PHE A 74 12.61 7.06 -10.61
N GLU A 75 13.11 7.28 -9.41
CA GLU A 75 14.45 6.90 -8.96
C GLU A 75 14.31 5.71 -8.01
N VAL A 76 14.97 4.60 -8.35
CA VAL A 76 14.98 3.38 -7.53
C VAL A 76 16.36 3.16 -6.91
N PRO A 77 16.45 2.72 -5.64
CA PRO A 77 17.72 2.51 -4.97
C PRO A 77 18.35 1.21 -5.50
N TYR A 78 19.62 1.29 -5.88
CA TYR A 78 20.37 0.13 -6.37
C TYR A 78 21.79 0.17 -5.81
N LYS A 79 22.13 -0.85 -5.01
CA LYS A 79 23.41 -0.93 -4.28
C LYS A 79 23.63 0.34 -3.44
N ASN A 80 24.68 1.11 -3.73
CA ASN A 80 25.08 2.31 -3.00
C ASN A 80 24.62 3.61 -3.69
N GLY A 81 23.65 3.55 -4.60
CA GLY A 81 23.17 4.71 -5.35
C GLY A 81 21.71 4.59 -5.78
N THR A 82 21.32 5.41 -6.75
CA THR A 82 19.99 5.42 -7.37
C THR A 82 20.11 5.16 -8.87
N GLN A 83 19.07 4.56 -9.45
CA GLN A 83 18.91 4.40 -10.90
C GLN A 83 17.58 4.98 -11.35
N ASP A 84 17.58 5.62 -12.51
CA ASP A 84 16.35 6.09 -13.13
C ASP A 84 15.59 4.91 -13.76
N LEU A 85 14.32 4.79 -13.40
CA LEU A 85 13.36 3.90 -14.03
C LEU A 85 12.57 4.70 -15.08
N THR A 86 12.77 4.33 -16.35
CA THR A 86 12.15 4.95 -17.52
C THR A 86 11.04 4.05 -18.08
N GLY A 87 10.12 4.65 -18.86
CA GLY A 87 9.05 3.91 -19.53
C GLY A 87 7.77 3.71 -18.71
N ILE A 88 7.77 4.14 -17.45
CA ILE A 88 6.58 4.12 -16.59
C ILE A 88 5.70 5.31 -16.91
N THR A 89 4.42 5.06 -17.14
CA THR A 89 3.44 6.08 -17.50
C THR A 89 2.19 5.95 -16.65
N SER A 90 1.31 6.96 -16.68
CA SER A 90 0.02 6.95 -15.98
C SER A 90 -0.95 5.85 -16.45
N ARG A 91 -0.58 5.05 -17.45
CA ARG A 91 -1.35 3.90 -17.95
C ARG A 91 -0.65 2.57 -17.69
N THR A 92 0.50 2.60 -17.02
CA THR A 92 1.20 1.38 -16.63
C THR A 92 0.43 0.78 -15.46
N GLU A 93 0.08 -0.50 -15.55
CA GLU A 93 -0.54 -1.26 -14.46
C GLU A 93 0.45 -1.48 -13.31
N PHE A 94 -0.06 -1.68 -12.10
CA PHE A 94 0.79 -1.79 -10.92
C PHE A 94 1.74 -2.99 -10.99
N ASP A 95 1.27 -4.14 -11.47
CA ASP A 95 2.09 -5.34 -11.65
C ASP A 95 3.27 -5.13 -12.61
N ASP A 96 3.03 -4.44 -13.72
CA ASP A 96 4.08 -4.11 -14.69
C ASP A 96 5.08 -3.12 -14.10
N PHE A 97 4.61 -2.17 -13.30
CA PHE A 97 5.48 -1.30 -12.52
C PHE A 97 6.35 -2.09 -11.53
N LEU A 98 5.78 -3.01 -10.75
CA LEU A 98 6.51 -3.86 -9.81
C LEU A 98 7.59 -4.70 -10.50
N VAL A 99 7.26 -5.27 -11.67
CA VAL A 99 8.21 -6.07 -12.47
C VAL A 99 9.35 -5.19 -12.98
N ALA A 100 9.03 -3.98 -13.45
CA ALA A 100 10.04 -3.04 -13.92
C ALA A 100 10.99 -2.60 -12.79
N VAL A 101 10.45 -2.32 -11.59
CA VAL A 101 11.23 -2.01 -10.39
C VAL A 101 12.09 -3.20 -9.98
N ALA A 102 11.52 -4.41 -9.92
CA ALA A 102 12.22 -5.64 -9.57
C ALA A 102 13.42 -5.90 -10.50
N GLY A 103 13.19 -5.72 -11.80
CA GLY A 103 14.23 -5.85 -12.84
C GLY A 103 15.37 -4.87 -12.65
N ARG A 104 15.07 -3.59 -12.35
CA ARG A 104 16.11 -2.58 -12.07
C ARG A 104 16.86 -2.82 -10.77
N MET A 105 16.15 -3.22 -9.71
CA MET A 105 16.74 -3.52 -8.41
C MET A 105 17.45 -4.87 -8.37
N LYS A 106 17.30 -5.71 -9.39
CA LYS A 106 17.77 -7.11 -9.45
C LYS A 106 17.26 -7.95 -8.26
N THR A 107 15.97 -7.82 -7.95
CA THR A 107 15.30 -8.55 -6.87
C THR A 107 14.05 -9.26 -7.39
N ARG A 108 13.43 -10.10 -6.56
CA ARG A 108 12.14 -10.74 -6.86
C ARG A 108 10.98 -9.82 -6.49
N VAL A 109 9.88 -9.89 -7.24
CA VAL A 109 8.67 -9.06 -7.01
C VAL A 109 8.13 -9.26 -5.59
N GLY A 110 7.95 -10.50 -5.13
CA GLY A 110 7.47 -10.78 -3.76
C GLY A 110 8.41 -10.37 -2.61
N ALA A 111 9.62 -9.91 -2.91
CA ALA A 111 10.54 -9.37 -1.92
C ALA A 111 10.56 -7.82 -1.92
N LEU A 112 9.76 -7.19 -2.78
CA LEU A 112 9.62 -5.74 -2.85
C LEU A 112 8.58 -5.28 -1.83
N ASN A 113 8.99 -4.31 -1.03
CA ASN A 113 8.08 -3.47 -0.27
C ASN A 113 8.47 -2.02 -0.58
N ILE A 114 7.63 -1.34 -1.37
CA ILE A 114 7.97 -0.08 -2.02
C ILE A 114 7.21 1.05 -1.33
N GLY A 115 7.96 1.99 -0.76
CA GLY A 115 7.42 3.31 -0.40
C GLY A 115 7.90 4.38 -1.38
N TYR A 116 7.07 5.37 -1.70
CA TYR A 116 7.44 6.52 -2.52
C TYR A 116 7.41 7.83 -1.73
N ILE A 117 8.33 8.74 -2.09
CA ILE A 117 8.35 10.12 -1.62
C ILE A 117 8.24 11.05 -2.83
N PRO A 118 7.18 11.88 -2.92
CA PRO A 118 7.07 12.87 -3.98
C PRO A 118 8.16 13.95 -3.90
N SER A 119 8.96 14.14 -4.97
CA SER A 119 10.02 15.16 -4.95
C SER A 119 9.51 16.58 -4.78
N TYR A 120 8.27 16.85 -5.16
CA TYR A 120 7.66 18.17 -5.04
C TYR A 120 7.21 18.50 -3.61
N ASN A 121 7.26 17.53 -2.68
CA ASN A 121 6.93 17.73 -1.27
C ASN A 121 8.17 17.93 -0.38
N LYS A 122 9.32 18.28 -0.96
CA LYS A 122 10.62 18.37 -0.26
C LYS A 122 10.74 19.54 0.73
N THR A 123 9.83 20.53 0.69
CA THR A 123 9.96 21.76 1.49
C THR A 123 9.37 21.67 2.89
N ARG A 124 8.70 20.57 3.27
CA ARG A 124 8.19 20.39 4.63
C ARG A 124 9.26 19.77 5.52
N THR A 125 9.67 20.50 6.55
CA THR A 125 10.32 19.95 7.76
C THR A 125 9.21 19.68 8.77
N PRO A 126 9.01 18.45 9.25
CA PRO A 126 9.86 17.25 9.11
C PRO A 126 9.75 16.55 7.74
N LYS A 127 10.78 15.74 7.37
CA LYS A 127 10.80 14.96 6.12
C LYS A 127 9.50 14.14 6.02
N PRO A 128 8.75 14.25 4.91
CA PRO A 128 7.50 13.52 4.77
C PRO A 128 7.74 12.01 4.86
N ALA A 129 6.85 11.32 5.58
CA ALA A 129 6.88 9.87 5.65
C ALA A 129 6.65 9.27 4.25
N PRO A 130 7.38 8.21 3.87
CA PRO A 130 7.12 7.49 2.62
C PRO A 130 5.68 6.94 2.61
N LYS A 131 4.97 7.12 1.49
CA LYS A 131 3.67 6.48 1.26
C LYS A 131 3.91 5.09 0.68
N LEU A 132 3.24 4.08 1.21
CA LEU A 132 3.39 2.69 0.77
C LEU A 132 2.60 2.44 -0.52
N LEU A 133 3.13 1.57 -1.40
CA LEU A 133 2.44 1.09 -2.60
C LEU A 133 2.30 -0.42 -2.48
N GLU A 134 1.10 -0.89 -2.12
CA GLU A 134 0.81 -2.31 -1.87
C GLU A 134 -0.14 -2.91 -2.91
N ASP A 135 -0.93 -2.07 -3.57
CA ASP A 135 -2.08 -2.45 -4.39
C ASP A 135 -2.32 -1.47 -5.55
N ASP A 136 -3.26 -1.83 -6.44
CA ASP A 136 -3.68 -0.98 -7.56
C ASP A 136 -4.31 0.35 -7.08
N GLU A 137 -5.01 0.36 -5.94
CA GLU A 137 -5.64 1.57 -5.40
C GLU A 137 -4.60 2.64 -4.96
N SER A 138 -3.54 2.20 -4.28
CA SER A 138 -2.43 3.10 -3.91
C SER A 138 -1.64 3.55 -5.14
N TRP A 139 -1.55 2.73 -6.17
CA TRP A 139 -0.98 3.11 -7.46
C TRP A 139 -1.82 4.19 -8.17
N ASP A 140 -3.14 4.01 -8.26
CA ASP A 140 -4.05 4.99 -8.84
C ASP A 140 -4.03 6.31 -8.06
N SER A 141 -3.94 6.23 -6.73
CA SER A 141 -3.77 7.40 -5.86
C SER A 141 -2.46 8.16 -6.17
N LEU A 142 -1.36 7.45 -6.42
CA LEU A 142 -0.10 8.05 -6.86
C LEU A 142 -0.26 8.73 -8.23
N VAL A 143 -0.91 8.06 -9.19
CA VAL A 143 -1.13 8.61 -10.53
C VAL A 143 -2.00 9.88 -10.44
N ALA A 144 -3.04 9.87 -9.63
CA ALA A 144 -3.89 11.03 -9.36
C ALA A 144 -3.11 12.19 -8.71
N ASP A 145 -2.29 11.91 -7.68
CA ASP A 145 -1.41 12.89 -7.04
C ASP A 145 -0.48 13.57 -8.07
N VAL A 146 0.12 12.77 -8.96
CA VAL A 146 1.02 13.29 -10.02
C VAL A 146 0.24 14.13 -11.03
N GLN A 147 -0.94 13.68 -11.47
CA GLN A 147 -1.78 14.45 -12.39
C GLN A 147 -2.23 15.77 -11.77
N GLN A 148 -2.63 15.77 -10.50
CA GLN A 148 -3.01 16.98 -9.77
C GLN A 148 -1.82 17.95 -9.68
N TYR A 149 -0.62 17.44 -9.39
CA TYR A 149 0.59 18.25 -9.37
C TYR A 149 0.86 18.88 -10.74
N VAL A 150 0.81 18.11 -11.83
CA VAL A 150 0.99 18.60 -13.20
C VAL A 150 -0.02 19.70 -13.54
N LYS A 151 -1.31 19.49 -13.23
CA LYS A 151 -2.37 20.49 -13.42
C LYS A 151 -2.09 21.77 -12.61
N SER A 152 -1.64 21.63 -11.36
CA SER A 152 -1.30 22.77 -10.50
C SER A 152 -0.09 23.57 -11.01
N CYS A 153 0.87 22.91 -11.66
CA CYS A 153 2.00 23.57 -12.29
C CYS A 153 1.58 24.31 -13.56
N GLN A 154 0.70 23.70 -14.37
CA GLN A 154 0.17 24.32 -15.58
C GLN A 154 -0.64 25.58 -15.25
N SER A 155 -1.54 25.53 -14.26
CA SER A 155 -2.34 26.68 -13.87
C SER A 155 -1.50 27.85 -13.34
N LYS A 156 -0.44 27.57 -12.56
CA LYS A 156 0.49 28.59 -12.06
C LYS A 156 1.35 29.23 -13.17
N ASN A 157 1.66 28.48 -14.22
CA ASN A 157 2.47 28.97 -15.33
C ASN A 157 1.66 29.66 -16.43
N CYS A 158 0.33 29.54 -16.45
CA CYS A 158 -0.56 30.18 -17.43
C CYS A 158 -0.54 31.72 -17.44
N GLY A 159 0.13 32.39 -16.50
CA GLY A 159 0.25 33.86 -16.47
C GLY A 159 1.66 34.43 -16.61
N LYS A 160 2.71 33.60 -16.64
CA LYS A 160 4.11 34.07 -16.63
C LYS A 160 4.88 33.60 -17.85
N GLY A 161 4.49 34.10 -19.02
CA GLY A 161 5.27 34.09 -20.25
C GLY A 161 5.48 32.69 -20.84
N THR A 162 5.20 32.57 -22.14
CA THR A 162 5.62 31.43 -22.95
C THR A 162 7.08 31.10 -22.66
N LEU A 163 7.34 29.98 -21.97
CA LEU A 163 8.66 29.41 -21.79
C LEU A 163 9.11 28.96 -23.19
N GLN A 164 9.69 29.88 -23.95
CA GLN A 164 10.45 29.52 -25.14
C GLN A 164 11.50 28.52 -24.68
N GLU A 165 11.47 27.31 -25.24
CA GLU A 165 12.54 26.34 -25.13
C GLU A 165 13.83 27.00 -25.62
N ALA A 166 14.59 27.54 -24.68
CA ALA A 166 15.82 28.25 -24.96
C ALA A 166 16.85 27.25 -25.49
N LYS A 167 16.97 27.18 -26.82
CA LYS A 167 18.21 26.78 -27.49
C LYS A 167 19.34 27.63 -26.89
N ALA A 168 20.21 26.98 -26.13
CA ALA A 168 21.36 27.60 -25.50
C ALA A 168 22.32 28.17 -26.58
N LYS A 169 22.28 29.49 -26.77
CA LYS A 169 23.40 30.28 -27.30
C LYS A 169 23.15 31.75 -27.00
N GLY A 170 23.99 32.37 -26.18
CA GLY A 170 24.04 33.83 -26.13
C GLY A 170 24.30 34.43 -24.75
N LYS A 171 25.58 34.70 -24.51
CA LYS A 171 26.14 35.58 -23.48
C LYS A 171 25.63 37.01 -23.70
N GLY A 172 24.98 37.66 -22.73
CA GLY A 172 24.59 39.07 -22.91
C GLY A 172 23.77 39.76 -21.80
N SER A 173 24.48 40.55 -20.99
CA SER A 173 24.10 41.81 -20.30
C SER A 173 22.85 41.97 -19.42
N LYS A 174 23.16 42.34 -18.15
CA LYS A 174 22.56 43.36 -17.27
C LYS A 174 21.28 44.08 -17.74
N GLY A 175 20.29 44.17 -16.84
CA GLY A 175 19.51 45.41 -16.71
C GLY A 175 18.10 45.29 -16.14
N ALA A 176 17.83 46.15 -15.15
CA ALA A 176 16.53 46.73 -14.78
C ALA A 176 15.53 45.92 -13.93
N LYS A 177 15.57 46.25 -12.65
CA LYS A 177 14.57 46.10 -11.58
C LYS A 177 13.32 46.92 -11.90
N SER A 178 12.15 46.28 -12.07
CA SER A 178 10.85 46.95 -12.02
C SER A 178 9.98 46.33 -10.92
N LYS A 179 9.47 47.21 -10.07
CA LYS A 179 8.69 46.94 -8.86
C LYS A 179 7.22 47.21 -9.23
N SER A 180 6.46 46.18 -9.57
CA SER A 180 5.00 46.30 -9.74
C SER A 180 4.29 45.75 -8.51
N LYS A 181 3.58 46.67 -7.85
CA LYS A 181 2.72 46.46 -6.69
C LYS A 181 1.31 46.18 -7.21
N SER A 182 0.94 44.89 -7.36
CA SER A 182 -0.42 44.51 -7.73
C SER A 182 -1.29 44.42 -6.48
N LYS A 183 -2.35 45.24 -6.51
CA LYS A 183 -3.44 45.35 -5.54
C LYS A 183 -4.24 44.03 -5.57
N LYS A 184 -4.38 43.38 -4.42
CA LYS A 184 -5.14 42.13 -4.25
C LYS A 184 -6.61 42.52 -4.05
N ASP A 185 -7.46 42.19 -5.02
CA ASP A 185 -8.91 42.19 -4.88
C ASP A 185 -9.31 40.97 -4.05
N ASP A 186 -10.24 41.22 -3.13
CA ASP A 186 -10.78 40.26 -2.17
C ASP A 186 -11.99 39.57 -2.82
N SER A 187 -11.74 38.47 -3.52
CA SER A 187 -12.79 37.55 -3.95
C SER A 187 -12.95 36.50 -2.86
N GLU A 188 -14.04 36.58 -2.11
CA GLU A 188 -14.53 35.55 -1.17
C GLU A 188 -14.91 34.28 -1.95
N ASP A 189 -13.91 33.55 -2.42
CA ASP A 189 -14.10 32.18 -2.86
C ASP A 189 -14.36 31.31 -1.63
N GLU A 190 -15.36 30.44 -1.74
CA GLU A 190 -15.80 29.48 -0.74
C GLU A 190 -14.67 28.47 -0.45
N VAL A 191 -13.72 28.89 0.39
CA VAL A 191 -12.59 28.06 0.82
C VAL A 191 -13.15 26.89 1.61
N THR A 192 -12.98 25.69 1.05
CA THR A 192 -13.32 24.41 1.69
C THR A 192 -12.88 24.38 3.17
N PRO A 193 -13.75 23.94 4.10
CA PRO A 193 -13.52 24.04 5.55
C PRO A 193 -12.18 23.45 6.01
N ALA A 194 -11.74 22.36 5.37
CA ALA A 194 -10.49 21.66 5.70
C ALA A 194 -9.23 22.52 5.49
N LEU A 195 -9.22 23.45 4.52
CA LEU A 195 -8.06 24.32 4.30
C LEU A 195 -7.91 25.36 5.42
N LYS A 196 -9.03 25.83 5.99
CA LYS A 196 -9.01 26.81 7.08
C LYS A 196 -8.46 26.22 8.37
N GLU A 197 -8.77 24.95 8.65
CA GLU A 197 -8.29 24.25 9.87
C GLU A 197 -6.77 24.08 9.88
N HIS A 198 -6.16 23.67 8.76
CA HIS A 198 -4.70 23.53 8.69
C HIS A 198 -3.98 24.87 8.85
N GLU A 199 -4.53 25.95 8.29
CA GLU A 199 -3.98 27.29 8.47
C GLU A 199 -4.07 27.76 9.93
N LEU A 200 -5.19 27.50 10.60
CA LEU A 200 -5.36 27.78 12.03
C LEU A 200 -4.40 26.97 12.89
N PHE A 201 -4.25 25.68 12.60
CA PHE A 201 -3.27 24.81 13.26
C PHE A 201 -1.85 25.40 13.17
N THR A 202 -1.42 25.80 11.97
CA THR A 202 -0.09 26.40 11.75
C THR A 202 0.08 27.73 12.49
N LYS A 203 -1.00 28.52 12.65
CA LYS A 203 -0.98 29.78 13.41
C LYS A 203 -0.84 29.52 14.90
N ILE A 204 -1.61 28.59 15.45
CA ILE A 204 -1.53 28.17 16.86
C ILE A 204 -0.11 27.67 17.17
N GLU A 205 0.46 26.80 16.32
CA GLU A 205 1.82 26.28 16.52
C GLU A 205 2.88 27.39 16.59
N LYS A 206 2.79 28.38 15.71
CA LYS A 206 3.75 29.50 15.66
C LYS A 206 3.63 30.41 16.88
N GLN A 207 2.41 30.66 17.33
CA GLN A 207 2.14 31.59 18.41
C GLN A 207 2.50 31.03 19.78
N HIS A 208 2.26 29.75 20.00
CA HIS A 208 2.48 29.08 21.29
C HIS A 208 3.76 28.24 21.32
N HIS A 209 4.68 28.47 20.37
CA HIS A 209 5.98 27.80 20.36
C HIS A 209 6.86 28.31 21.50
N CYS A 210 7.18 27.44 22.45
CA CYS A 210 8.05 27.79 23.57
C CYS A 210 9.51 27.48 23.27
N SER A 211 10.39 28.44 23.56
CA SER A 211 11.84 28.31 23.41
C SER A 211 12.46 27.27 24.34
N GLU A 212 11.90 27.09 25.54
CA GLU A 212 12.41 26.13 26.53
C GLU A 212 12.03 24.69 26.18
N CYS A 213 10.75 24.44 25.89
CA CYS A 213 10.26 23.11 25.52
C CYS A 213 10.60 22.72 24.08
N LYS A 214 10.91 23.71 23.21
CA LYS A 214 11.06 23.55 21.75
C LYS A 214 9.82 22.91 21.10
N ALA A 215 8.67 23.13 21.72
CA ALA A 215 7.38 22.57 21.35
C ALA A 215 6.27 23.58 21.67
N VAL A 216 5.06 23.33 21.17
CA VAL A 216 3.89 24.15 21.48
C VAL A 216 3.45 23.83 22.90
N CYS A 217 3.46 24.82 23.80
CA CYS A 217 3.08 24.59 25.19
C CYS A 217 2.30 25.75 25.78
N PHE A 218 1.56 25.46 26.84
CA PHE A 218 0.84 26.45 27.64
C PHE A 218 1.49 26.56 29.02
N VAL A 219 1.79 27.80 29.45
CA VAL A 219 2.37 28.05 30.77
C VAL A 219 1.22 28.21 31.76
N LEU A 220 1.12 27.28 32.70
CA LEU A 220 0.12 27.31 33.77
C LEU A 220 0.41 28.45 34.74
N ASN A 221 -0.58 28.85 35.55
CA ASN A 221 -0.40 29.84 36.62
C ASN A 221 0.66 29.41 37.66
N SER A 222 1.00 28.12 37.73
CA SER A 222 2.09 27.60 38.55
C SER A 222 3.49 27.88 37.98
N GLY A 223 3.59 28.36 36.74
CA GLY A 223 4.83 28.46 35.97
C GLY A 223 5.26 27.15 35.31
N GLU A 224 4.52 26.06 35.48
CA GLU A 224 4.80 24.79 34.80
C GLU A 224 4.33 24.83 33.33
N HIS A 225 5.11 24.23 32.43
CA HIS A 225 4.80 24.18 31.00
C HIS A 225 4.06 22.87 30.66
N HIS A 226 2.83 22.99 30.16
CA HIS A 226 2.07 21.86 29.58
C HIS A 226 2.30 21.80 28.08
N VAL A 227 3.07 20.80 27.61
CA VAL A 227 3.30 20.59 26.18
C VAL A 227 2.05 19.98 25.55
N PHE A 228 1.51 20.64 24.53
CA PHE A 228 0.32 20.14 23.85
C PHE A 228 0.63 18.89 23.04
N SER A 229 -0.21 17.87 23.21
CA SER A 229 -0.28 16.73 22.31
C SER A 229 -0.86 17.16 20.95
N HIS A 230 -0.57 16.38 19.91
CA HIS A 230 -1.14 16.61 18.58
C HIS A 230 -2.67 16.59 18.60
N THR A 231 -3.27 15.73 19.42
CA THR A 231 -4.73 15.65 19.59
C THR A 231 -5.30 16.94 20.20
N GLU A 232 -4.65 17.49 21.24
CA GLU A 232 -5.08 18.75 21.85
C GLU A 232 -4.96 19.94 20.86
N LEU A 233 -3.88 20.01 20.08
CA LEU A 233 -3.71 21.03 19.04
C LEU A 233 -4.77 20.92 17.93
N ALA A 234 -5.09 19.70 17.50
CA ALA A 234 -6.12 19.47 16.50
C ALA A 234 -7.51 19.87 17.00
N THR A 235 -7.84 19.53 18.25
CA THR A 235 -9.09 19.97 18.90
C THR A 235 -9.15 21.49 19.04
N TRP A 236 -8.04 22.14 19.38
CA TRP A 236 -7.99 23.61 19.44
C TRP A 236 -8.22 24.24 18.07
N ALA A 237 -7.53 23.78 17.01
CA ALA A 237 -7.71 24.29 15.66
C ALA A 237 -9.16 24.12 15.17
N LEU A 238 -9.80 22.99 15.50
CA LEU A 238 -11.21 22.71 15.18
C LEU A 238 -12.17 23.64 15.95
N LEU A 239 -11.91 23.91 17.24
CA LEU A 239 -12.73 24.84 18.02
C LEU A 239 -12.55 26.29 17.54
N ALA A 240 -11.34 26.65 17.12
CA ALA A 240 -11.07 27.96 16.52
C ALA A 240 -11.74 28.13 15.16
N SER A 241 -11.78 27.09 14.32
CA SER A 241 -12.47 27.13 13.01
C SER A 241 -13.97 27.33 13.14
N ARG A 242 -14.54 26.85 14.26
CA ARG A 242 -15.95 27.02 14.64
C ARG A 242 -16.22 28.30 15.43
N HIS A 243 -15.24 29.18 15.58
CA HIS A 243 -15.33 30.41 16.40
C HIS A 243 -15.69 30.16 17.88
N GLN A 244 -15.41 28.96 18.41
CA GLN A 244 -15.63 28.61 19.82
C GLN A 244 -14.38 28.82 20.68
N ALA A 245 -13.23 29.08 20.06
CA ALA A 245 -11.97 29.38 20.71
C ALA A 245 -11.23 30.48 19.94
N THR A 246 -10.36 31.21 20.63
CA THR A 246 -9.42 32.15 20.01
C THR A 246 -8.08 31.47 19.75
N ILE A 247 -7.24 32.09 18.91
CA ILE A 247 -5.87 31.60 18.67
C ILE A 247 -4.99 31.92 19.89
N ASP A 248 -5.28 33.00 20.61
CA ASP A 248 -4.47 33.48 21.73
C ASP A 248 -4.67 32.69 23.02
N GLU A 249 -5.86 32.13 23.26
CA GLU A 249 -6.21 31.47 24.52
C GLU A 249 -6.75 30.04 24.28
N PRO A 250 -6.21 29.02 24.97
CA PRO A 250 -6.67 27.65 24.79
C PRO A 250 -8.10 27.46 25.33
N PRO A 251 -8.96 26.72 24.61
CA PRO A 251 -10.34 26.49 25.04
C PRO A 251 -10.41 25.67 26.34
N LYS A 252 -11.32 26.07 27.24
CA LYS A 252 -11.59 25.37 28.51
C LYS A 252 -11.96 23.90 28.32
N GLN A 253 -12.53 23.54 27.18
CA GLN A 253 -12.92 22.16 26.83
C GLN A 253 -11.73 21.19 26.72
N LEU A 254 -10.50 21.69 26.54
CA LEU A 254 -9.31 20.83 26.53
C LEU A 254 -9.01 20.19 27.89
N GLY A 255 -9.60 20.69 28.99
CA GLY A 255 -9.44 20.08 30.32
C GLY A 255 -7.99 20.02 30.80
N LEU A 256 -7.16 21.00 30.40
CA LEU A 256 -5.71 21.02 30.66
C LEU A 256 -5.38 20.91 32.16
N GLU A 257 -6.19 21.54 33.01
CA GLU A 257 -6.04 21.48 34.48
C GLU A 257 -6.19 20.05 35.02
N VAL A 258 -7.15 19.28 34.48
CA VAL A 258 -7.42 17.90 34.91
C VAL A 258 -6.35 16.95 34.38
N SER A 259 -5.94 17.13 33.12
CA SER A 259 -4.89 16.32 32.48
C SER A 259 -3.56 16.45 33.23
N HIS A 260 -3.19 17.67 33.62
CA HIS A 260 -1.96 17.92 34.37
C HIS A 260 -1.96 17.25 35.75
N ALA A 261 -3.08 17.34 36.49
CA ALA A 261 -3.21 16.68 37.79
C ALA A 261 -3.05 15.14 37.67
N ARG A 262 -3.58 14.55 36.60
CA ARG A 262 -3.47 13.10 36.33
C ARG A 262 -2.04 12.70 35.95
N GLN A 263 -1.37 13.47 35.11
CA GLN A 263 0.04 13.22 34.75
C GLN A 263 0.97 13.34 35.97
N LYS A 264 0.76 14.33 36.83
CA LYS A 264 1.54 14.49 38.07
C LYS A 264 1.35 13.30 39.01
N LYS A 265 0.12 12.80 39.17
CA LYS A 265 -0.14 11.56 39.92
C LYS A 265 0.57 10.36 39.31
N ALA A 266 0.49 10.17 37.99
CA ALA A 266 1.16 9.05 37.30
C ALA A 266 2.69 9.11 37.45
N LYS A 267 3.29 10.30 37.33
CA LYS A 267 4.73 10.51 37.50
C LYS A 267 5.17 10.26 38.95
N ASN A 268 4.37 10.69 39.93
CA ASN A 268 4.62 10.40 41.35
C ASN A 268 4.50 8.90 41.64
N HIS A 269 3.53 8.20 41.04
CA HIS A 269 3.45 6.74 41.17
C HIS A 269 4.69 6.06 40.60
N GLN A 270 5.14 6.42 39.39
CA GLN A 270 6.36 5.84 38.80
C GLN A 270 7.62 6.12 39.62
N ALA A 271 7.77 7.32 40.15
CA ALA A 271 8.90 7.67 41.01
C ALA A 271 8.89 6.85 42.31
N ASN A 272 7.71 6.60 42.89
CA ASN A 272 7.57 5.77 44.09
C ASN A 272 7.81 4.28 43.80
N THR A 273 7.44 3.76 42.62
CA THR A 273 7.73 2.36 42.26
C THR A 273 9.22 2.11 42.04
N ALA A 274 9.94 3.08 41.49
CA ALA A 274 11.40 2.99 41.30
C ALA A 274 12.18 3.08 42.62
N ALA A 275 11.63 3.76 43.64
CA ALA A 275 12.26 3.85 44.96
C ALA A 275 12.12 2.56 45.80
N ASN A 276 11.17 1.68 45.46
CA ASN A 276 10.89 0.44 46.22
C ASN A 276 11.37 -0.85 45.53
N SER A 277 12.05 -0.77 44.38
CA SER A 277 12.55 -1.97 43.68
C SER A 277 13.92 -2.42 44.21
N ASN A 278 13.98 -2.83 45.48
CA ASN A 278 15.07 -3.66 46.02
C ASN A 278 14.68 -5.16 46.06
N ASP A 279 13.52 -5.52 45.52
CA ASP A 279 13.06 -6.91 45.51
C ASP A 279 13.52 -7.67 44.26
N SER A 280 14.10 -8.83 44.55
CA SER A 280 14.55 -9.88 43.64
C SER A 280 13.60 -10.07 42.44
N ALA A 281 14.19 -10.26 41.25
CA ALA A 281 13.44 -10.54 40.04
C ALA A 281 12.44 -11.70 40.26
N PRO A 282 11.24 -11.64 39.64
CA PRO A 282 10.23 -12.69 39.76
C PRO A 282 10.83 -14.07 39.42
N GLY A 283 10.60 -15.08 40.26
CA GLY A 283 11.27 -16.39 40.18
C GLY A 283 11.14 -17.11 38.82
N TRP A 284 10.12 -16.79 38.02
CA TRP A 284 9.96 -17.34 36.67
C TRP A 284 11.06 -16.86 35.70
N VAL A 285 11.63 -15.67 35.91
CA VAL A 285 12.74 -15.14 35.10
C VAL A 285 14.04 -15.88 35.40
N GLN A 286 14.26 -16.32 36.64
CA GLN A 286 15.44 -17.11 37.01
C GLN A 286 15.37 -18.56 36.46
N ALA A 287 14.18 -19.13 36.32
CA ALA A 287 14.00 -20.49 35.83
C ALA A 287 14.32 -20.66 34.32
N LEU A 288 14.26 -19.59 33.52
CA LEU A 288 14.46 -19.65 32.06
C LEU A 288 15.89 -19.32 31.60
N ALA A 289 16.75 -18.83 32.49
CA ALA A 289 18.14 -18.47 32.18
C ALA A 289 18.99 -19.63 31.60
N PRO A 290 18.92 -20.89 32.07
CA PRO A 290 19.76 -21.96 31.53
C PRO A 290 19.31 -22.47 30.15
N VAL A 291 18.02 -22.32 29.78
CA VAL A 291 17.49 -22.79 28.49
C VAL A 291 17.98 -21.95 27.31
N PHE A 292 18.16 -20.64 27.51
CA PHE A 292 18.67 -19.74 26.48
C PHE A 292 20.19 -19.83 26.29
N GLY A 293 20.95 -20.27 27.30
CA GLY A 293 22.40 -20.46 27.19
C GLY A 293 22.80 -21.61 26.26
N ALA A 294 21.97 -22.65 26.14
CA ALA A 294 22.25 -23.83 25.31
C ALA A 294 22.08 -23.58 23.80
N LEU A 295 21.24 -22.62 23.40
CA LEU A 295 20.91 -22.35 22.00
C LEU A 295 21.96 -21.50 21.25
N LEU A 296 22.86 -20.83 21.97
CA LEU A 296 23.87 -19.93 21.38
C LEU A 296 25.27 -20.55 21.26
N ASN A 297 25.48 -21.80 21.68
CA ASN A 297 26.80 -22.45 21.73
C ASN A 297 27.08 -23.49 20.62
N ASN A 298 26.20 -23.64 19.64
CA ASN A 298 26.47 -24.54 18.50
C ASN A 298 27.41 -23.86 17.46
N ARG A 299 28.71 -24.10 17.64
CA ARG A 299 29.78 -23.85 16.68
C ARG A 299 29.61 -24.72 15.42
N LEU A 300 29.65 -24.09 14.25
CA LEU A 300 29.78 -24.72 12.93
C LEU A 300 31.16 -25.40 12.77
N PRO A 301 31.26 -26.65 12.29
CA PRO A 301 32.53 -27.23 11.85
C PRO A 301 32.88 -26.83 10.42
N THR A 302 34.14 -26.39 10.27
CA THR A 302 34.90 -26.16 9.03
C THR A 302 35.41 -27.48 8.42
N ALA A 303 34.96 -27.83 7.21
CA ALA A 303 35.73 -28.40 6.08
C ALA A 303 34.80 -29.06 5.02
N PRO A 304 35.06 -28.90 3.70
CA PRO A 304 34.35 -29.64 2.65
C PRO A 304 35.08 -30.95 2.27
N PRO A 305 34.37 -32.04 1.90
CA PRO A 305 35.01 -33.23 1.38
C PRO A 305 35.28 -33.13 -0.13
N GLU A 306 36.51 -33.49 -0.43
CA GLU A 306 37.15 -33.77 -1.71
C GLU A 306 36.59 -35.08 -2.31
N TRP A 307 35.91 -35.00 -3.46
CA TRP A 307 35.71 -36.15 -4.35
C TRP A 307 36.04 -35.77 -5.79
N GLN A 308 36.96 -36.58 -6.31
CA GLN A 308 37.62 -36.60 -7.60
C GLN A 308 36.66 -36.74 -8.80
N GLN A 309 36.86 -35.93 -9.83
CA GLN A 309 37.42 -36.31 -11.14
C GLN A 309 36.59 -37.35 -11.93
N TYR A 310 35.82 -36.86 -12.91
CA TYR A 310 35.40 -37.65 -14.08
C TYR A 310 36.06 -37.08 -15.34
N PRO A 311 36.65 -37.92 -16.21
CA PRO A 311 37.19 -37.47 -17.49
C PRO A 311 36.07 -37.21 -18.52
N GLN A 312 36.23 -36.10 -19.24
CA GLN A 312 35.36 -35.66 -20.32
C GLN A 312 35.48 -36.60 -21.53
N MET A 313 34.37 -37.21 -21.95
CA MET A 313 34.22 -37.75 -23.30
C MET A 313 33.18 -36.93 -24.06
N ILE A 314 33.66 -36.18 -25.05
CA ILE A 314 32.87 -35.39 -25.99
C ILE A 314 32.73 -36.24 -27.27
N PRO A 315 31.52 -36.67 -27.68
CA PRO A 315 31.30 -37.16 -29.04
C PRO A 315 31.10 -36.00 -30.03
N PRO A 316 31.47 -36.16 -31.31
CA PRO A 316 31.35 -35.11 -32.32
C PRO A 316 29.88 -34.92 -32.74
N VAL A 317 29.41 -33.68 -32.70
CA VAL A 317 28.10 -33.28 -33.21
C VAL A 317 28.16 -33.22 -34.73
N VAL A 318 27.38 -34.08 -35.37
CA VAL A 318 27.03 -34.02 -36.79
C VAL A 318 25.98 -32.91 -36.94
N ASN A 319 26.27 -31.92 -37.77
CA ASN A 319 25.31 -30.88 -38.14
C ASN A 319 24.28 -31.48 -39.11
N ASP A 320 23.00 -31.44 -38.74
CA ASP A 320 21.90 -31.43 -39.70
C ASP A 320 20.79 -30.47 -39.22
N PRO A 321 20.18 -29.66 -40.10
CA PRO A 321 19.22 -28.64 -39.73
C PRO A 321 17.79 -29.15 -39.90
N CYS A 322 16.99 -29.22 -38.84
CA CYS A 322 15.55 -28.88 -38.82
C CYS A 322 14.87 -29.27 -37.50
N VAL A 323 13.92 -28.42 -37.11
CA VAL A 323 12.91 -28.56 -36.04
C VAL A 323 13.43 -28.39 -34.59
N HIS A 324 13.63 -27.14 -34.19
CA HIS A 324 13.52 -26.76 -32.78
C HIS A 324 12.06 -26.42 -32.45
N VAL A 325 11.43 -27.25 -31.62
CA VAL A 325 10.22 -26.89 -30.86
C VAL A 325 10.69 -26.16 -29.58
N PRO A 326 10.27 -24.91 -29.31
CA PRO A 326 10.64 -24.26 -28.05
C PRO A 326 9.66 -24.63 -26.93
N HIS A 327 10.11 -25.47 -26.00
CA HIS A 327 9.45 -25.71 -24.70
C HIS A 327 9.72 -24.58 -23.71
N SER A 328 9.16 -23.39 -23.99
CA SER A 328 9.06 -22.34 -22.99
C SER A 328 7.80 -21.54 -23.26
N MET A 329 6.75 -21.76 -22.45
CA MET A 329 5.60 -20.87 -22.41
C MET A 329 6.08 -19.42 -22.23
N GLN A 330 5.73 -18.55 -23.17
CA GLN A 330 6.04 -17.12 -23.12
C GLN A 330 5.52 -16.54 -21.79
N PRO A 331 6.28 -15.64 -21.10
CA PRO A 331 5.86 -15.03 -19.84
C PRO A 331 4.47 -14.38 -19.87
N GLY A 332 4.02 -13.91 -21.05
CA GLY A 332 2.67 -13.38 -21.25
C GLY A 332 1.55 -14.42 -21.08
N VAL A 333 1.79 -15.68 -21.46
CA VAL A 333 0.80 -16.78 -21.35
C VAL A 333 0.54 -17.09 -19.88
N LYS A 334 1.59 -17.10 -19.04
CA LYS A 334 1.45 -17.36 -17.59
C LYS A 334 0.69 -16.25 -16.87
N ARG A 335 0.89 -14.99 -17.28
CA ARG A 335 0.19 -13.82 -16.69
C ARG A 335 -1.27 -13.76 -17.10
N PHE A 336 -1.53 -14.03 -18.37
CA PHE A 336 -2.89 -13.99 -18.90
C PHE A 336 -3.76 -15.11 -18.30
N LEU A 337 -3.20 -16.32 -18.12
CA LEU A 337 -3.90 -17.41 -17.46
C LEU A 337 -4.15 -17.13 -15.96
N ALA A 338 -3.20 -16.49 -15.26
CA ALA A 338 -3.35 -16.15 -13.83
C ALA A 338 -4.40 -15.06 -13.55
N ASN A 339 -4.73 -14.22 -14.53
CA ASN A 339 -5.74 -13.16 -14.37
C ASN A 339 -7.15 -13.61 -14.75
N ILE A 340 -7.30 -14.77 -15.40
CA ILE A 340 -8.60 -15.29 -15.87
C ILE A 340 -9.01 -16.54 -15.11
N PHE A 341 -8.05 -17.38 -14.74
CA PHE A 341 -8.29 -18.60 -13.97
C PHE A 341 -7.51 -18.47 -12.66
N PHE A 342 -8.23 -18.19 -11.57
CA PHE A 342 -7.64 -18.14 -10.24
C PHE A 342 -7.41 -19.56 -9.70
N GLU A 343 -8.27 -20.50 -10.11
CA GLU A 343 -8.16 -21.90 -9.76
C GLU A 343 -8.26 -22.80 -11.00
N LEU A 344 -7.70 -24.02 -10.92
CA LEU A 344 -7.86 -25.04 -11.96
C LEU A 344 -9.36 -25.41 -12.16
N SER A 345 -10.21 -25.17 -11.16
CA SER A 345 -11.64 -25.45 -11.15
C SER A 345 -12.38 -24.57 -12.16
N ASP A 346 -11.96 -23.32 -12.28
CA ASP A 346 -12.45 -22.37 -13.29
C ASP A 346 -12.20 -22.91 -14.71
N LEU A 347 -11.02 -23.50 -14.94
CA LEU A 347 -10.64 -24.09 -16.23
C LEU A 347 -11.50 -25.31 -16.59
N ALA A 348 -11.97 -26.08 -15.60
CA ALA A 348 -12.82 -27.25 -15.81
C ALA A 348 -14.24 -26.88 -16.28
N ASN A 349 -14.71 -25.67 -15.96
CA ASN A 349 -16.05 -25.18 -16.29
C ASN A 349 -16.12 -24.40 -17.61
N VAL A 350 -14.99 -24.16 -18.27
CA VAL A 350 -14.91 -23.38 -19.52
C VAL A 350 -15.00 -24.30 -20.73
N SER A 351 -15.72 -23.88 -21.77
CA SER A 351 -15.74 -24.61 -23.05
C SER A 351 -14.46 -24.36 -23.86
N ALA A 352 -14.09 -25.30 -24.74
CA ALA A 352 -12.89 -25.12 -25.56
C ALA A 352 -12.94 -23.86 -26.45
N ASP A 353 -14.12 -23.51 -26.97
CA ASP A 353 -14.32 -22.28 -27.73
C ASP A 353 -14.12 -21.04 -26.85
N GLN A 354 -14.67 -21.03 -25.64
CA GLN A 354 -14.49 -19.94 -24.69
C GLN A 354 -13.01 -19.80 -24.30
N LEU A 355 -12.30 -20.90 -24.08
CA LEU A 355 -10.88 -20.87 -23.75
C LEU A 355 -10.04 -20.30 -24.92
N CYS A 356 -10.36 -20.67 -26.16
CA CYS A 356 -9.72 -20.10 -27.35
C CYS A 356 -10.00 -18.59 -27.49
N VAL A 357 -11.24 -18.14 -27.26
CA VAL A 357 -11.62 -16.72 -27.29
C VAL A 357 -10.94 -15.94 -26.17
N LEU A 358 -10.93 -16.50 -24.96
CA LEU A 358 -10.28 -15.88 -23.82
C LEU A 358 -8.79 -15.70 -24.10
N LEU A 359 -8.09 -16.65 -24.70
CA LEU A 359 -6.64 -16.55 -24.94
C LEU A 359 -6.22 -15.68 -26.12
N ALA A 360 -7.14 -15.35 -27.03
CA ALA A 360 -6.85 -14.58 -28.24
C ALA A 360 -6.31 -13.14 -27.98
N PRO A 361 -6.86 -12.35 -27.04
CA PRO A 361 -6.33 -11.02 -26.70
C PRO A 361 -4.90 -11.04 -26.17
N GLY A 362 -4.49 -12.13 -25.51
CA GLY A 362 -3.12 -12.34 -25.03
C GLY A 362 -2.12 -12.72 -26.14
N GLY A 363 -2.56 -12.81 -27.39
CA GLY A 363 -1.76 -13.28 -28.52
C GLY A 363 -1.45 -14.78 -28.46
N VAL A 364 -2.16 -15.53 -27.61
CA VAL A 364 -1.95 -16.96 -27.42
C VAL A 364 -2.95 -17.71 -28.29
N LEU A 365 -2.50 -18.11 -29.47
CA LEU A 365 -3.29 -18.97 -30.35
C LEU A 365 -3.11 -20.43 -29.94
N ILE A 366 -4.07 -20.97 -29.20
CA ILE A 366 -4.17 -22.42 -28.98
C ILE A 366 -5.17 -23.02 -29.97
N SER A 367 -4.85 -24.21 -30.48
CA SER A 367 -5.82 -24.96 -31.27
C SER A 367 -6.93 -25.51 -30.37
N PHE A 368 -8.13 -25.66 -30.92
CA PHE A 368 -9.27 -26.25 -30.23
C PHE A 368 -8.95 -27.62 -29.59
N GLY A 369 -8.13 -28.43 -30.26
CA GLY A 369 -7.66 -29.71 -29.73
C GLY A 369 -6.77 -29.59 -28.49
N ILE A 370 -5.94 -28.55 -28.39
CA ILE A 370 -5.13 -28.27 -27.20
C ILE A 370 -6.03 -27.74 -26.06
N ALA A 371 -6.98 -26.86 -26.39
CA ALA A 371 -7.97 -26.35 -25.43
C ALA A 371 -8.75 -27.50 -24.77
N ASN A 372 -9.28 -28.43 -25.57
CA ASN A 372 -9.99 -29.61 -25.06
C ASN A 372 -9.12 -30.47 -24.14
N ARG A 373 -7.85 -30.71 -24.49
CA ARG A 373 -6.94 -31.49 -23.63
C ARG A 373 -6.70 -30.81 -22.29
N LEU A 374 -6.51 -29.50 -22.27
CA LEU A 374 -6.32 -28.74 -21.03
C LEU A 374 -7.56 -28.82 -20.13
N ILE A 375 -8.75 -28.69 -20.70
CA ILE A 375 -10.02 -28.81 -19.97
C ILE A 375 -10.20 -30.25 -19.45
N THR A 376 -9.88 -31.27 -20.25
CA THR A 376 -9.93 -32.68 -19.81
C THR A 376 -8.97 -32.93 -18.65
N TYR A 377 -7.73 -32.46 -18.73
CA TYR A 377 -6.77 -32.57 -17.62
C TYR A 377 -7.28 -31.90 -16.34
N ALA A 378 -7.84 -30.69 -16.46
CA ALA A 378 -8.44 -30.01 -15.31
C ALA A 378 -9.57 -30.85 -14.70
N LYS A 379 -10.49 -31.36 -15.53
CA LYS A 379 -11.60 -32.22 -15.06
C LYS A 379 -11.12 -33.51 -14.38
N GLU A 380 -10.10 -34.17 -14.92
CA GLU A 380 -9.54 -35.39 -14.33
C GLU A 380 -8.90 -35.17 -12.96
N ASP A 381 -8.29 -34.00 -12.74
CA ASP A 381 -7.69 -33.63 -11.45
C ASP A 381 -8.76 -33.29 -10.39
N PHE A 382 -9.93 -32.75 -10.81
CA PHE A 382 -11.06 -32.50 -9.92
C PHE A 382 -11.99 -33.69 -9.70
N THR A 383 -11.88 -34.76 -10.48
CA THR A 383 -12.66 -35.97 -10.16
C THR A 383 -12.19 -36.50 -8.80
N PRO A 384 -13.05 -36.48 -7.75
CA PRO A 384 -12.63 -36.89 -6.43
C PRO A 384 -12.15 -38.33 -6.47
N VAL A 385 -11.02 -38.59 -5.82
CA VAL A 385 -10.32 -39.89 -5.82
C VAL A 385 -11.24 -41.04 -5.38
N SER A 386 -12.35 -40.74 -4.68
CA SER A 386 -13.38 -41.70 -4.28
C SER A 386 -14.08 -42.42 -5.45
N ASN A 387 -14.01 -41.91 -6.69
CA ASN A 387 -14.55 -42.57 -7.88
C ASN A 387 -13.50 -43.27 -8.74
N LYS A 388 -12.21 -43.20 -8.39
CA LYS A 388 -11.17 -43.97 -9.08
C LYS A 388 -11.25 -45.40 -8.56
N ARG A 389 -11.71 -46.34 -9.41
CA ARG A 389 -11.73 -47.78 -9.10
C ARG A 389 -10.36 -48.15 -8.50
N PRO A 390 -10.30 -48.87 -7.36
CA PRO A 390 -9.04 -49.23 -6.75
C PRO A 390 -8.17 -49.91 -7.82
N CYS A 391 -6.94 -49.42 -7.99
CA CYS A 391 -5.95 -50.06 -8.84
C CYS A 391 -5.91 -51.54 -8.44
N VAL A 392 -6.21 -52.41 -9.41
CA VAL A 392 -6.11 -53.85 -9.24
C VAL A 392 -4.69 -54.14 -8.75
N ASP A 393 -4.61 -54.69 -7.55
CA ASP A 393 -3.36 -55.08 -6.92
C ASP A 393 -2.74 -56.21 -7.75
N TRP A 394 -1.62 -55.92 -8.42
CA TRP A 394 -0.86 -56.90 -9.20
C TRP A 394 0.11 -57.72 -8.33
N SER A 395 -0.05 -57.70 -7.00
CA SER A 395 0.71 -58.59 -6.12
C SER A 395 0.07 -59.99 -6.04
N LEU A 396 0.12 -60.73 -7.15
CA LEU A 396 0.07 -62.20 -7.18
C LEU A 396 0.54 -62.70 -8.55
N GLN A 397 1.86 -62.81 -8.70
CA GLN A 397 2.53 -63.86 -9.48
C GLN A 397 3.95 -64.08 -8.97
#